data_AF-A0A2X6RLC9-F1
#
_entry.id   AF-A0A2X6RLC9-F1
#
_cell.length_a   1.000
_cell.length_b   1.000
_cell.length_c   1.000
_cell.angle_alpha   90.00
_cell.angle_beta   90.00
_cell.angle_gamma   90.00
#
_symmetry.space_group_name_H-M   'P 1'
#
loop_
_entity.id
_entity.type
_entity.pdbx_description
1 polymer ?
#
loop_
_entity_poly.entity_id
_entity_poly.type
_entity_poly.pdbx_seq_one_letter_code
_entity_poly.pdbx_strand_id
1 'polypeptide(L)'
;MVEKNGTLSKKSRLGEAFSYVLNQWDALCYYSDDGLAEADNNAAERALRAVCLGKKNFMFFGSDHGGERGALLYGLIGTCRLNGI
;
A
#
# COMPACT_ATOMS: atom_id res chain seq x y z
N MET A 1 2.47 20.30 11.31
CA MET A 1 2.22 18.96 11.91
C MET A 1 3.09 18.71 13.14
N VAL A 2 4.38 19.00 13.11
CA VAL A 2 5.33 18.81 14.23
C VAL A 2 4.85 19.48 15.53
N GLU A 3 4.46 20.76 15.44
CA GLU A 3 3.95 21.52 16.60
C GLU A 3 2.71 20.87 17.24
N LYS A 4 1.74 20.45 16.41
CA LYS A 4 0.54 19.75 16.89
C LYS A 4 0.86 18.40 17.51
N ASN A 5 1.83 17.65 16.98
CA ASN A 5 2.23 16.36 17.57
C ASN A 5 2.78 16.52 19.01
N GLY A 6 3.44 17.64 19.31
CA GLY A 6 3.93 17.94 20.67
C GLY A 6 2.82 18.20 21.70
N THR A 7 1.63 18.62 21.25
CA THR A 7 0.47 18.88 22.14
C THR A 7 -0.40 17.65 22.38
N LEU A 8 -0.22 16.60 21.57
CA LEU A 8 -1.00 15.38 21.64
C LEU A 8 -0.38 14.38 22.60
N SER A 9 -1.23 13.68 23.36
CA SER A 9 -0.76 12.54 24.15
C SER A 9 -0.22 11.45 23.22
N LYS A 10 1.01 10.99 23.47
CA LYS A 10 1.66 9.92 22.70
C LYS A 10 0.90 8.59 22.73
N LYS A 11 0.03 8.38 23.74
CA LYS A 11 -0.83 7.19 23.87
C LYS A 11 -2.19 7.33 23.18
N SER A 12 -2.47 8.47 22.57
CA SER A 12 -3.71 8.66 21.82
C SER A 12 -3.54 8.16 20.38
N ARG A 13 -4.58 7.54 19.82
CA ARG A 13 -4.59 7.11 18.41
C ARG A 13 -4.24 8.23 17.43
N LEU A 14 -4.62 9.47 17.78
CA LEU A 14 -4.29 10.65 16.98
C LEU A 14 -2.80 10.99 17.07
N GLY A 15 -2.20 10.95 18.27
CA GLY A 15 -0.77 11.14 18.45
C GLY A 15 0.07 10.06 17.75
N GLU A 16 -0.38 8.81 17.77
CA GLU A 16 0.23 7.71 17.00
C GLU A 16 0.17 7.98 15.49
N ALA A 17 -0.99 8.38 14.96
CA ALA A 17 -1.14 8.70 13.55
C ALA A 17 -0.23 9.87 13.10
N PHE A 18 -0.15 10.94 13.90
CA PHE A 18 0.77 12.06 13.62
C PHE A 18 2.22 11.62 13.65
N SER A 19 2.62 10.83 14.64
CA SER A 19 3.98 10.31 14.75
C SER A 19 4.33 9.40 13.57
N TYR A 20 3.38 8.56 13.13
CA TYR A 20 3.55 7.72 11.95
C TYR A 20 3.77 8.55 10.68
N VAL A 21 2.92 9.54 10.41
CA VAL A 21 3.06 10.41 9.22
C VAL A 21 4.39 11.17 9.24
N LEU A 22 4.80 11.68 10.40
CA LEU A 22 6.09 12.38 10.54
C LEU A 22 7.29 11.46 10.31
N ASN A 23 7.23 10.22 10.79
CA ASN A 23 8.29 9.23 10.55
C ASN A 23 8.40 8.83 9.07
N GLN A 24 7.30 8.96 8.31
CA GLN A 24 7.23 8.60 6.89
C GLN A 24 7.28 9.80 5.95
N TRP A 25 7.58 11.00 6.48
CA TRP A 25 7.50 12.25 5.72
C TRP A 25 8.42 12.26 4.49
N ASP A 26 9.65 11.77 4.62
CA ASP A 26 10.60 11.71 3.50
C ASP A 26 10.07 10.82 2.36
N ALA A 27 9.48 9.67 2.70
CA ALA A 27 8.89 8.78 1.70
C ALA A 27 7.62 9.38 1.05
N LEU A 28 6.82 10.14 1.82
CA LEU A 28 5.65 10.86 1.31
C LEU A 28 6.03 12.00 0.36
N CYS A 29 7.20 12.62 0.55
CA CYS A 29 7.69 13.69 -0.30
C CYS A 29 8.54 13.21 -1.48
N TYR A 30 8.86 11.92 -1.57
CA TYR A 30 9.72 11.36 -2.62
C TYR A 30 9.28 11.72 -4.06
N TYR A 31 7.97 11.85 -4.31
CA TYR A 31 7.45 12.28 -5.62
C TYR A 31 7.94 13.67 -6.05
N SER A 32 8.37 14.52 -5.10
CA SER A 32 8.93 15.83 -5.40
C SER A 32 10.38 15.74 -5.92
N ASP A 33 11.09 14.67 -5.58
CA ASP A 33 12.47 14.42 -6.01
C ASP A 33 12.52 13.63 -7.32
N ASP A 34 11.54 12.75 -7.57
CA ASP A 34 11.45 11.91 -8.76
C ASP A 34 10.16 12.20 -9.56
N GLY A 35 10.30 12.83 -10.72
CA GLY A 35 9.16 13.18 -11.59
C GLY A 35 8.43 11.99 -12.21
N LEU A 36 8.95 10.76 -12.09
CA LEU A 36 8.25 9.54 -12.49
C LEU A 36 7.39 8.96 -11.37
N ALA A 37 7.62 9.36 -10.12
CA ALA A 37 6.84 8.87 -8.99
C ALA A 37 5.49 9.59 -8.90
N GLU A 38 4.42 8.82 -8.73
CA GLU A 38 3.09 9.37 -8.48
C GLU A 38 3.01 9.92 -7.04
N ALA A 39 2.31 11.05 -6.86
CA ALA A 39 2.09 11.64 -5.53
C ALA A 39 1.12 10.81 -4.67
N ASP A 40 0.42 9.84 -5.26
CA ASP A 40 -0.51 8.94 -4.60
C ASP A 40 -0.21 7.48 -4.95
N ASN A 41 -0.81 6.56 -4.19
CA ASN A 41 -0.62 5.12 -4.36
C ASN A 41 -1.81 4.45 -5.08
N ASN A 42 -2.65 5.22 -5.78
CA ASN A 42 -3.90 4.71 -6.35
C ASN A 42 -3.67 3.60 -7.38
N ALA A 43 -2.56 3.66 -8.12
CA ALA A 43 -2.18 2.60 -9.06
C ALA A 43 -1.98 1.24 -8.34
N ALA A 44 -1.19 1.21 -7.26
CA ALA A 44 -0.93 -0.03 -6.53
C ALA A 44 -2.18 -0.52 -5.77
N GLU A 45 -2.95 0.39 -5.15
CA GLU A 45 -4.20 0.02 -4.46
C GLU A 45 -5.22 -0.60 -5.42
N ARG A 46 -5.37 -0.03 -6.63
CA ARG A 46 -6.22 -0.60 -7.68
C ARG A 46 -5.75 -1.99 -8.11
N ALA A 47 -4.44 -2.20 -8.24
CA ALA A 47 -3.86 -3.50 -8.55
C ALA A 47 -4.16 -4.55 -7.45
N LEU A 48 -3.97 -4.18 -6.19
CA LEU A 48 -4.22 -5.06 -5.03
C LEU A 48 -5.71 -5.36 -4.81
N ARG A 49 -6.62 -4.54 -5.34
CA ARG A 49 -8.06 -4.76 -5.20
C ARG A 49 -8.51 -6.14 -5.69
N ALA A 50 -7.88 -6.68 -6.75
CA ALA A 50 -8.18 -8.02 -7.25
C ALA A 50 -7.85 -9.12 -6.23
N VAL A 51 -6.73 -8.97 -5.52
CA VAL A 51 -6.31 -9.89 -4.45
C VAL A 51 -7.29 -9.81 -3.28
N CYS A 52 -7.63 -8.58 -2.84
CA CYS A 52 -8.58 -8.34 -1.75
C CYS A 52 -9.97 -8.93 -2.03
N LEU A 53 -10.45 -8.85 -3.28
CA LEU A 53 -11.70 -9.49 -3.69
C LEU A 53 -11.59 -11.02 -3.67
N GLY A 54 -10.47 -11.57 -4.13
CA GLY A 54 -10.19 -13.01 -4.12
C GLY A 54 -10.26 -13.64 -2.72
N LYS A 55 -9.88 -12.90 -1.67
CA LYS A 55 -9.96 -13.36 -0.27
C LYS A 55 -11.37 -13.74 0.19
N LYS A 56 -12.42 -13.29 -0.51
CA LYS A 56 -13.81 -13.73 -0.24
C LYS A 56 -14.10 -15.13 -0.79
N ASN A 57 -13.38 -15.56 -1.83
CA ASN A 57 -13.55 -16.84 -2.50
C ASN A 57 -12.60 -17.92 -1.96
N PHE A 58 -11.41 -17.52 -1.52
CA PHE A 58 -10.44 -18.40 -0.89
C PHE A 58 -9.78 -17.66 0.29
N MET A 59 -9.92 -18.21 1.49
CA MET A 59 -9.37 -17.58 2.71
C MET A 59 -7.86 -17.82 2.85
N PHE A 60 -7.35 -18.91 2.26
CA PHE A 60 -5.96 -19.36 2.35
C PHE A 60 -5.47 -19.89 1.01
N PHE A 61 -4.16 -19.83 0.78
CA PHE A 61 -3.49 -20.41 -0.39
C PHE A 61 -3.03 -21.87 -0.18
N GLY A 62 -3.31 -22.46 0.98
CA GLY A 62 -3.04 -23.88 1.30
C GLY A 62 -1.57 -24.22 1.62
N SER A 63 -0.60 -23.47 1.09
CA SER A 63 0.83 -23.55 1.42
C SER A 63 1.56 -22.28 0.98
N ASP A 64 2.79 -22.08 1.44
CA ASP A 64 3.64 -20.96 1.00
C ASP A 64 3.84 -20.97 -0.52
N HIS A 65 4.10 -22.16 -1.08
CA HIS A 65 4.25 -22.34 -2.52
C HIS A 65 2.94 -22.08 -3.29
N GLY A 66 1.79 -22.36 -2.67
CA GLY A 66 0.49 -21.95 -3.21
C GLY A 66 0.33 -20.43 -3.22
N GLY A 67 0.83 -19.74 -2.20
CA GLY A 67 0.86 -18.29 -2.11
C GLY A 67 1.74 -17.65 -3.18
N GLU A 68 2.94 -18.18 -3.40
CA GLU A 68 3.85 -17.74 -4.46
C GLU A 68 3.20 -17.86 -5.85
N ARG A 69 2.57 -19.00 -6.14
CA ARG A 69 1.83 -19.19 -7.40
C ARG A 69 0.66 -18.22 -7.53
N GLY A 70 -0.06 -17.96 -6.44
CA GLY A 70 -1.09 -16.94 -6.39
C GLY A 70 -0.57 -15.55 -6.74
N ALA A 71 0.56 -15.15 -6.13
CA ALA A 71 1.21 -13.88 -6.41
C ALA A 71 1.66 -13.76 -7.87
N LEU A 72 2.23 -14.82 -8.45
CA LEU A 72 2.60 -14.87 -9.87
C LEU A 72 1.38 -14.67 -10.79
N LEU A 73 0.28 -15.37 -10.52
CA LEU A 73 -0.95 -15.25 -11.32
C LEU A 73 -1.56 -13.86 -11.23
N TYR A 74 -1.66 -13.30 -10.01
CA TYR A 74 -2.16 -11.93 -9.83
C TYR A 74 -1.27 -10.89 -10.51
N GLY A 75 0.06 -11.07 -10.44
CA GLY A 75 1.02 -10.21 -11.13
C GLY A 75 0.89 -10.28 -12.65
N LEU A 76 0.76 -11.48 -13.22
CA LEU A 76 0.57 -11.68 -14.65
C LEU A 76 -0.72 -10.99 -15.14
N ILE A 77 -1.84 -11.26 -14.47
CA ILE A 77 -3.14 -10.66 -14.82
C ILE A 77 -3.09 -9.13 -14.67
N GLY A 78 -2.49 -8.63 -13.60
CA GLY A 78 -2.31 -7.20 -13.38
C GLY A 78 -1.50 -6.55 -14.51
N THR A 79 -0.42 -7.19 -14.93
CA THR A 79 0.43 -6.72 -16.02
C THR A 79 -0.30 -6.71 -17.36
N CYS A 80 -1.05 -7.78 -17.70
CA CYS A 80 -1.88 -7.82 -18.90
C CYS A 80 -2.88 -6.65 -18.93
N ARG A 81 -3.59 -6.43 -17.82
CA ARG A 81 -4.56 -5.33 -17.71
C ARG A 81 -3.91 -3.95 -17.88
N LEU A 82 -2.73 -3.73 -17.30
CA LEU A 82 -1.98 -2.48 -17.47
C LEU A 82 -1.54 -2.23 -18.93
N ASN A 83 -1.38 -3.30 -19.72
CA ASN A 83 -1.02 -3.23 -21.13
C ASN A 83 -2.24 -3.33 -22.08
N GLY A 84 -3.46 -3.31 -21.56
CA GLY A 84 -4.69 -3.35 -22.38
C GLY A 84 -4.99 -4.72 -23.02
N ILE A 85 -4.46 -5.80 -22.45
CA ILE A 85 -4.72 -7.19 -22.84
C ILE A 85 -5.89 -7.75 -22.02
#